data_AF-A0A525KCM1-F1
#
_entry.id   AF-A0A525KCM1-F1
#
_cell.length_a   1.000
_cell.length_b   1.000
_cell.length_c   1.000
_cell.angle_alpha   90.00
_cell.angle_beta   90.00
_cell.angle_gamma   90.00
#
_symmetry.space_group_name_H-M   'P 1'
#
loop_
_entity.id
_entity.type
_entity.pdbx_description
1 polymer ?
#
loop_
_entity_poly.entity_id
_entity_poly.type
_entity_poly.pdbx_seq_one_letter_code
_entity_poly.pdbx_strand_id
1 'polypeptide(L)'
;MTLTLVLVAGIGVIWFAERSLEHLKLAIGGLCLSTAVLLFVVADFGRAILLSSILAAAISGASCVKYNHSGLKLIVTDLPLAFAGTVPFLVVQYPIAVIAVVGGGIVLMLAAIAVLYVPGWPATTPEFQIILFGTALAGLVIAYKAGGGTTSHQRIATERRCFYSTFIASLLDPLSWRRFGGLSLSDIANDPLPLMPAVPARALDCPDIIVIQHESIFDPRIYGLPVEPTVEAFLSPKNGLYGGLNVDIFGGGSWQSEFSLLTGLSSASFGSNAYFLFKRGVGRFHNSLSHALAALGYRTSLASSCRRNFLNYDDFYRSIGIGERLFTDDFPPPFDVKRFEATNSDALFLKAAIDAHARSIAADAAPRFLYALTNFNHGPHSRRLTAPGCFDRERAFATASLSDPRYAEYYARLAETAATWNSLKSA
;
A
#
# COMPACT_ATOMS: atom_id res chain seq x y z
N MET A 1 -39.77 15.96 -9.78
CA MET A 1 -38.35 16.19 -10.15
C MET A 1 -38.16 15.64 -11.57
N THR A 2 -37.75 16.46 -12.55
CA THR A 2 -37.66 16.02 -13.94
C THR A 2 -36.56 14.95 -14.11
N LEU A 3 -36.81 13.91 -14.91
CA LEU A 3 -35.83 12.86 -15.25
C LEU A 3 -34.49 13.46 -15.71
N THR A 4 -34.54 14.62 -16.36
CA THR A 4 -33.38 15.44 -16.73
C THR A 4 -32.47 15.77 -15.55
N LEU A 5 -33.01 16.18 -14.39
CA LEU A 5 -32.21 16.49 -13.21
C LEU A 5 -31.52 15.24 -12.65
N VAL A 6 -32.21 14.09 -12.70
CA VAL A 6 -31.65 12.80 -12.28
C VAL A 6 -30.47 12.40 -13.18
N LEU A 7 -30.62 12.56 -14.50
CA LEU A 7 -29.56 12.30 -15.47
C LEU A 7 -28.36 13.24 -15.29
N VAL A 8 -28.61 14.55 -15.10
CA VAL A 8 -27.55 15.54 -14.84
C VAL A 8 -26.79 15.21 -13.56
N ALA A 9 -27.49 14.81 -12.49
CA ALA A 9 -26.85 14.39 -11.25
C ALA A 9 -25.95 13.16 -11.45
N GLY A 10 -26.43 12.13 -12.17
CA GLY A 10 -25.64 10.94 -12.49
C GLY A 10 -24.39 11.26 -13.30
N ILE A 11 -24.50 12.13 -14.31
CA ILE A 11 -23.36 12.60 -15.11
C ILE A 11 -22.36 13.36 -14.22
N GLY A 12 -22.84 14.22 -13.32
CA GLY A 12 -21.99 14.96 -12.38
C GLY A 12 -21.18 14.05 -11.46
N VAL A 13 -21.80 12.98 -10.94
CA VAL A 13 -21.12 11.97 -10.12
C VAL A 13 -20.01 11.29 -10.92
N ILE A 14 -20.31 10.83 -12.13
CA ILE A 14 -19.32 10.15 -12.99
C ILE A 14 -18.19 11.10 -13.39
N TRP A 15 -18.49 12.35 -13.74
CA TRP A 15 -17.49 13.35 -14.06
C TRP A 15 -16.49 13.55 -12.92
N PHE A 16 -17.00 13.69 -11.68
CA PHE A 16 -16.17 13.86 -10.50
C PHE A 16 -15.35 12.62 -10.15
N ALA A 17 -15.93 11.43 -10.35
CA ALA A 17 -15.26 10.14 -10.13
C ALA A 17 -14.13 9.88 -11.13
N GLU A 18 -14.32 10.25 -12.39
CA GLU A 18 -13.40 9.90 -13.47
C GLU A 18 -12.28 10.92 -13.64
N ARG A 19 -12.57 12.22 -13.62
CA ARG A 19 -11.59 13.29 -13.93
C ARG A 19 -10.78 13.01 -15.22
N SER A 20 -11.41 12.33 -16.19
CA SER A 20 -10.79 11.85 -17.42
C SER A 20 -11.84 11.69 -18.52
N LEU A 21 -11.58 12.24 -19.70
CA LEU A 21 -12.46 12.10 -20.87
C LEU A 21 -12.32 10.73 -21.54
N GLU A 22 -11.10 10.17 -21.54
CA GLU A 22 -10.79 8.92 -22.23
C GLU A 22 -11.57 7.73 -21.66
N HIS A 23 -11.73 7.70 -20.34
CA HIS A 23 -12.33 6.59 -19.60
C HIS A 23 -13.82 6.80 -19.28
N LEU A 24 -14.36 7.96 -19.66
CA LEU A 24 -15.75 8.33 -19.40
C LEU A 24 -16.74 7.35 -20.02
N LYS A 25 -16.42 6.79 -21.20
CA LYS A 25 -17.26 5.79 -21.88
C LYS A 25 -17.45 4.53 -21.03
N LEU A 26 -16.38 4.05 -20.38
CA LEU A 26 -16.46 2.87 -19.53
C LEU A 26 -17.25 3.18 -18.25
N ALA A 27 -17.03 4.35 -17.65
CA ALA A 27 -17.75 4.79 -16.47
C ALA A 27 -19.26 4.94 -16.74
N ILE A 28 -19.64 5.55 -17.87
CA ILE A 28 -21.04 5.62 -18.31
C ILE A 28 -21.60 4.22 -18.55
N GLY A 29 -20.87 3.34 -19.25
CA GLY A 29 -21.27 1.95 -19.43
C GLY A 29 -21.52 1.21 -18.12
N GLY A 30 -20.65 1.43 -17.11
CA GLY A 30 -20.79 0.85 -15.78
C GLY A 30 -21.99 1.39 -15.02
N LEU A 31 -22.26 2.69 -15.11
CA LEU A 31 -23.46 3.32 -14.54
C LEU A 31 -24.74 2.78 -15.21
N CYS A 32 -24.76 2.67 -16.54
CA CYS A 32 -25.89 2.11 -17.29
C CYS A 32 -26.16 0.65 -16.90
N LEU A 33 -25.11 -0.18 -16.80
CA LEU A 33 -25.27 -1.58 -16.37
C LEU A 33 -25.79 -1.66 -14.93
N SER A 34 -25.22 -0.87 -14.01
CA SER A 34 -25.69 -0.82 -12.61
C SER A 34 -27.15 -0.37 -12.52
N THR A 35 -27.54 0.61 -13.34
CA THR A 35 -28.93 1.07 -13.47
C THR A 35 -29.84 -0.05 -13.96
N ALA A 36 -29.44 -0.77 -15.02
CA ALA A 36 -30.22 -1.87 -15.57
C ALA A 36 -30.41 -3.02 -14.57
N VAL A 37 -29.37 -3.36 -13.80
CA VAL A 37 -29.45 -4.37 -12.73
C VAL A 37 -30.41 -3.93 -11.62
N LEU A 38 -30.27 -2.70 -11.13
CA LEU A 38 -31.13 -2.17 -10.07
C LEU A 38 -32.58 -2.00 -10.53
N LEU A 39 -32.82 -1.78 -11.83
CA LEU A 39 -34.15 -1.64 -12.40
C LEU A 39 -35.01 -2.90 -12.22
N PHE A 40 -34.41 -4.10 -12.25
CA PHE A 40 -35.13 -5.35 -11.95
C PHE A 40 -35.62 -5.42 -10.50
N VAL A 41 -35.03 -4.63 -9.59
CA VAL A 41 -35.40 -4.60 -8.16
C VAL A 41 -36.45 -3.54 -7.89
N VAL A 42 -36.29 -2.33 -8.43
CA VAL A 42 -37.16 -1.19 -8.11
C VAL A 42 -38.28 -0.95 -9.12
N ALA A 43 -38.18 -1.53 -10.32
CA ALA A 43 -39.06 -1.33 -11.48
C ALA A 43 -39.29 0.14 -11.91
N ASP A 44 -38.57 1.08 -11.31
CA ASP A 44 -38.65 2.53 -11.54
C ASP A 44 -37.31 3.04 -12.07
N PHE A 45 -37.33 3.59 -13.29
CA PHE A 45 -36.11 4.01 -13.98
C PHE A 45 -35.40 5.20 -13.31
N GLY A 46 -36.17 6.17 -12.80
CA GLY A 46 -35.59 7.32 -12.11
C GLY A 46 -34.90 6.91 -10.81
N ARG A 47 -35.54 6.04 -10.03
CA ARG A 47 -34.95 5.46 -8.80
C ARG A 47 -33.72 4.61 -9.10
N ALA A 48 -33.76 3.80 -10.15
CA ALA A 48 -32.62 2.97 -10.55
C ALA A 48 -31.38 3.81 -10.90
N ILE A 49 -31.55 4.95 -11.59
CA ILE A 49 -30.44 5.87 -11.90
C ILE A 49 -29.89 6.54 -10.63
N LEU A 50 -30.76 6.96 -9.72
CA LEU A 50 -30.32 7.58 -8.47
C LEU A 50 -29.54 6.59 -7.59
N LEU A 51 -30.04 5.36 -7.45
CA LEU A 51 -29.36 4.31 -6.69
C LEU A 51 -28.04 3.89 -7.34
N SER A 52 -27.98 3.79 -8.67
CA SER A 52 -26.73 3.49 -9.38
C SER A 52 -25.71 4.62 -9.24
N SER A 53 -26.16 5.88 -9.21
CA SER A 53 -25.30 7.05 -8.96
C SER A 53 -24.76 7.06 -7.52
N ILE A 54 -25.57 6.70 -6.53
CA ILE A 54 -25.13 6.54 -5.13
C ILE A 54 -24.08 5.42 -5.03
N LEU A 55 -24.30 4.29 -5.70
CA LEU A 55 -23.33 3.18 -5.74
C LEU A 55 -22.00 3.61 -6.39
N ALA A 56 -22.06 4.33 -7.52
CA ALA A 56 -20.88 4.85 -8.18
C ALA A 56 -20.11 5.84 -7.29
N ALA A 57 -20.83 6.72 -6.57
CA ALA A 57 -20.24 7.62 -5.58
C ALA A 57 -19.59 6.87 -4.41
N ALA A 58 -20.23 5.81 -3.90
CA ALA A 58 -19.70 4.97 -2.83
C ALA A 58 -18.39 4.29 -3.23
N ILE A 59 -18.37 3.64 -4.41
CA ILE A 59 -17.18 2.99 -4.97
C ILE A 59 -16.06 4.02 -5.18
N SER A 60 -16.37 5.17 -5.77
CA SER A 60 -15.39 6.24 -6.00
C SER A 60 -14.83 6.81 -4.71
N GLY A 61 -15.67 7.04 -3.71
CA GLY A 61 -15.27 7.53 -2.39
C GLY A 61 -14.35 6.54 -1.68
N ALA A 62 -14.75 5.27 -1.59
CA ALA A 62 -13.93 4.21 -1.03
C ALA A 62 -12.60 4.04 -1.78
N SER A 63 -12.63 4.10 -3.11
CA SER A 63 -11.42 4.06 -3.93
C SER A 63 -10.51 5.26 -3.73
N CYS A 64 -11.05 6.47 -3.55
CA CYS A 64 -10.29 7.67 -3.26
C CYS A 64 -9.60 7.57 -1.89
N VAL A 65 -10.33 7.10 -0.86
CA VAL A 65 -9.75 6.83 0.46
C VAL A 65 -8.62 5.81 0.34
N LYS A 66 -8.86 4.66 -0.30
CA LYS A 66 -7.83 3.63 -0.49
C LYS A 66 -6.60 4.18 -1.23
N TYR A 67 -6.80 4.92 -2.32
CA TYR A 67 -5.72 5.49 -3.11
C TYR A 67 -4.87 6.47 -2.31
N ASN A 68 -5.49 7.36 -1.53
CA ASN A 68 -4.74 8.33 -0.71
C ASN A 68 -3.86 7.66 0.36
N HIS A 69 -4.09 6.39 0.70
CA HIS A 69 -3.32 5.66 1.71
C HIS A 69 -2.35 4.61 1.13
N SER A 70 -2.69 4.02 -0.02
CA SER A 70 -1.92 2.89 -0.59
C SER A 70 -1.32 3.16 -1.96
N GLY A 71 -1.63 4.30 -2.59
CA GLY A 71 -1.30 4.57 -3.99
C GLY A 71 -2.09 3.74 -5.00
N LEU A 72 -2.94 2.81 -4.56
CA LEU A 72 -3.72 1.91 -5.41
C LEU A 72 -5.22 2.15 -5.26
N LYS A 73 -5.94 2.12 -6.39
CA LYS A 73 -7.40 2.23 -6.45
C LYS A 73 -8.09 0.95 -5.97
N LEU A 74 -9.38 1.08 -5.64
CA LEU A 74 -10.23 -0.04 -5.27
C LEU A 74 -10.58 -0.87 -6.50
N ILE A 75 -10.45 -2.18 -6.39
CA ILE A 75 -10.78 -3.17 -7.40
C ILE A 75 -11.54 -4.33 -6.74
N VAL A 76 -12.21 -5.16 -7.55
CA VAL A 76 -13.05 -6.25 -7.05
C VAL A 76 -12.30 -7.22 -6.13
N THR A 77 -11.01 -7.45 -6.40
CA THR A 77 -10.20 -8.37 -5.61
C THR A 77 -9.97 -7.88 -4.19
N ASP A 78 -10.17 -6.59 -3.88
CA ASP A 78 -10.03 -6.01 -2.53
C ASP A 78 -11.18 -6.37 -1.59
N LEU A 79 -12.35 -6.79 -2.09
CA LEU A 79 -13.53 -7.02 -1.26
C LEU A 79 -13.32 -8.12 -0.19
N PRO A 80 -12.70 -9.28 -0.50
CA PRO A 80 -12.34 -10.27 0.53
C PRO A 80 -11.33 -9.75 1.55
N LEU A 81 -10.61 -8.67 1.25
CA LEU A 81 -9.49 -8.18 2.05
C LEU A 81 -9.89 -7.15 3.08
N ALA A 82 -11.06 -6.52 2.93
CA ALA A 82 -11.74 -5.84 4.03
C ALA A 82 -11.89 -6.77 5.25
N PHE A 83 -11.90 -8.09 5.04
CA PHE A 83 -12.02 -9.11 6.08
C PHE A 83 -10.69 -9.82 6.42
N ALA A 84 -9.56 -9.39 5.84
CA ALA A 84 -8.27 -10.07 6.00
C ALA A 84 -7.46 -9.65 7.25
N GLY A 85 -8.09 -8.98 8.22
CA GLY A 85 -7.45 -8.58 9.49
C GLY A 85 -6.75 -7.21 9.47
N THR A 86 -6.91 -6.42 8.41
CA THR A 86 -6.33 -5.07 8.28
C THR A 86 -7.15 -3.99 9.00
N VAL A 87 -8.40 -4.28 9.37
CA VAL A 87 -9.32 -3.31 9.99
C VAL A 87 -8.78 -2.74 11.31
N PRO A 88 -8.28 -3.53 12.28
CA PRO A 88 -7.74 -2.97 13.52
C PRO A 88 -6.59 -2.00 13.27
N PHE A 89 -5.70 -2.33 12.32
CA PHE A 89 -4.60 -1.47 11.92
C PHE A 89 -5.13 -0.14 11.33
N LEU A 90 -6.11 -0.18 10.43
CA LEU A 90 -6.70 1.03 9.83
C LEU A 90 -7.38 1.93 10.87
N VAL A 91 -8.06 1.34 11.87
CA VAL A 91 -8.73 2.09 12.95
C VAL A 91 -7.73 2.83 13.83
N VAL A 92 -6.64 2.17 14.21
CA VAL A 92 -5.62 2.78 15.07
C VAL A 92 -4.81 3.81 14.32
N GLN A 93 -4.40 3.51 13.08
CA GLN A 93 -3.44 4.34 12.34
C GLN A 93 -4.10 5.48 11.56
N TYR A 94 -5.32 5.27 11.06
CA TYR A 94 -6.02 6.22 10.18
C TYR A 94 -7.47 6.50 10.66
N PRO A 95 -7.66 6.98 11.91
CA PRO A 95 -8.99 7.16 12.47
C PRO A 95 -9.86 8.14 11.67
N ILE A 96 -9.28 9.20 11.11
CA ILE A 96 -10.00 10.17 10.25
C ILE A 96 -10.50 9.49 8.98
N ALA A 97 -9.69 8.63 8.36
CA ALA A 97 -10.09 7.90 7.16
C ALA A 97 -11.22 6.93 7.47
N VAL A 98 -11.15 6.22 8.60
CA VAL A 98 -12.23 5.34 9.07
C VAL A 98 -13.51 6.13 9.33
N ILE A 99 -13.43 7.28 10.02
CA ILE A 99 -14.59 8.16 10.25
C ILE A 99 -15.17 8.64 8.92
N ALA A 100 -14.33 9.04 7.95
CA ALA A 100 -14.78 9.47 6.63
C ALA A 100 -15.50 8.35 5.86
N VAL A 101 -14.99 7.12 5.91
CA VAL A 101 -15.62 5.95 5.27
C VAL A 101 -16.93 5.59 5.94
N VAL A 102 -16.96 5.52 7.28
CA VAL A 102 -18.17 5.17 8.05
C VAL A 102 -19.22 6.27 7.90
N GLY A 103 -18.85 7.53 8.12
CA GLY A 103 -19.75 8.68 8.00
C GLY A 103 -20.27 8.86 6.58
N GLY A 104 -19.39 8.79 5.58
CA GLY A 104 -19.78 8.82 4.16
C GLY A 104 -20.70 7.66 3.79
N GLY A 105 -20.42 6.45 4.29
CA GLY A 105 -21.27 5.28 4.11
C GLY A 105 -22.66 5.44 4.70
N ILE A 106 -22.77 6.00 5.91
CA ILE A 106 -24.06 6.32 6.56
C ILE A 106 -24.83 7.34 5.73
N VAL A 107 -24.20 8.42 5.29
CA VAL A 107 -24.85 9.46 4.47
C VAL A 107 -25.37 8.87 3.16
N LEU A 108 -24.57 8.04 2.48
CA LEU A 108 -24.97 7.38 1.23
C LEU A 108 -26.09 6.37 1.46
N MET A 109 -26.08 5.65 2.59
CA MET A 109 -27.16 4.74 2.98
C MET A 109 -28.47 5.51 3.22
N LEU A 110 -28.43 6.61 3.97
CA LEU A 110 -29.59 7.47 4.20
C LEU A 110 -30.12 8.08 2.90
N ALA A 111 -29.23 8.49 1.99
CA ALA A 111 -29.61 8.96 0.66
C ALA A 111 -30.31 7.86 -0.15
N ALA A 112 -29.78 6.62 -0.12
CA ALA A 112 -30.40 5.48 -0.81
C ALA A 112 -31.80 5.18 -0.24
N ILE A 113 -31.96 5.22 1.08
CA ILE A 113 -33.25 5.07 1.75
C ILE A 113 -34.20 6.20 1.31
N ALA A 114 -33.75 7.46 1.32
CA ALA A 114 -34.55 8.61 0.91
C ALA A 114 -35.05 8.49 -0.54
N VAL A 115 -34.23 7.97 -1.46
CA VAL A 115 -34.63 7.71 -2.86
C VAL A 115 -35.85 6.79 -2.96
N LEU A 116 -35.98 5.81 -2.04
CA LEU A 116 -37.14 4.91 -2.01
C LEU A 116 -38.44 5.62 -1.60
N TYR A 117 -38.35 6.74 -0.89
CA TYR A 117 -39.49 7.57 -0.46
C TYR A 117 -39.82 8.74 -1.40
N VAL A 118 -38.96 9.04 -2.38
CA VAL A 118 -39.27 10.04 -3.42
C VAL A 118 -40.45 9.54 -4.27
N PRO A 119 -41.42 10.40 -4.63
CA PRO A 119 -42.50 10.03 -5.54
C PRO A 119 -41.97 9.33 -6.78
N GLY A 120 -42.45 8.11 -7.01
CA GLY A 120 -41.95 7.25 -8.08
C GLY A 120 -42.26 7.79 -9.47
N TRP A 121 -41.47 7.35 -10.43
CA TRP A 121 -41.74 7.49 -11.85
C TRP A 121 -42.60 6.31 -12.35
N PRO A 122 -43.20 6.41 -13.55
CA PRO A 122 -43.93 5.30 -14.13
C PRO A 122 -43.10 4.02 -14.11
N ALA A 123 -43.75 2.93 -13.69
CA ALA A 123 -43.14 1.61 -13.69
C ALA A 123 -42.71 1.22 -15.11
N THR A 124 -41.57 0.55 -15.21
CA THR A 124 -41.01 0.05 -16.47
C THR A 124 -41.56 -1.33 -16.78
N THR A 125 -41.67 -1.66 -18.07
CA THR A 125 -42.09 -3.00 -18.50
C THR A 125 -40.91 -3.98 -18.46
N PRO A 126 -41.13 -5.29 -18.23
CA PRO A 126 -40.06 -6.28 -18.23
C PRO A 126 -39.26 -6.33 -19.55
N GLU A 127 -39.90 -6.07 -20.69
CA GLU A 127 -39.24 -6.04 -22.00
C GLU A 127 -38.22 -4.90 -22.05
N PHE A 128 -38.59 -3.71 -21.56
CA PHE A 128 -37.67 -2.58 -21.46
C PHE A 128 -36.49 -2.91 -20.55
N GLN A 129 -36.71 -3.58 -19.42
CA GLN A 129 -35.65 -3.97 -18.48
C GLN A 129 -34.63 -4.92 -19.12
N ILE A 130 -35.12 -5.94 -19.84
CA ILE A 130 -34.28 -6.93 -20.53
C ILE A 130 -33.48 -6.25 -21.66
N ILE A 131 -34.13 -5.41 -22.48
CA ILE A 131 -33.47 -4.69 -23.57
C ILE A 131 -32.41 -3.74 -23.02
N LEU A 132 -32.73 -2.98 -21.97
CA LEU A 132 -31.79 -2.07 -21.33
C LEU A 132 -30.59 -2.83 -20.75
N PHE A 133 -30.81 -3.97 -20.08
CA PHE A 133 -29.74 -4.79 -19.55
C PHE A 133 -28.82 -5.33 -20.65
N GLY A 134 -29.38 -5.91 -21.72
CA GLY A 134 -28.60 -6.45 -22.84
C GLY A 134 -27.78 -5.37 -23.55
N THR A 135 -28.39 -4.21 -23.82
CA THR A 135 -27.72 -3.07 -24.46
C THR A 135 -26.66 -2.45 -23.56
N ALA A 136 -26.92 -2.29 -22.26
CA ALA A 136 -25.95 -1.76 -21.30
C ALA A 136 -24.76 -2.71 -21.12
N LEU A 137 -24.99 -4.02 -21.04
CA LEU A 137 -23.93 -5.02 -20.95
C LEU A 137 -23.05 -5.02 -22.21
N ALA A 138 -23.66 -5.02 -23.40
CA ALA A 138 -22.93 -4.94 -24.66
C ALA A 138 -22.13 -3.64 -24.76
N GLY A 139 -22.75 -2.50 -24.44
CA GLY A 139 -22.11 -1.19 -24.43
C GLY A 139 -20.92 -1.13 -23.47
N LEU A 140 -21.04 -1.70 -22.27
CA LEU A 140 -19.95 -1.80 -21.30
C LEU A 140 -18.77 -2.60 -21.85
N VAL A 141 -19.03 -3.79 -22.42
CA VAL A 141 -17.97 -4.65 -22.99
C VAL A 141 -17.29 -3.97 -24.18
N ILE A 142 -18.05 -3.30 -25.04
CA ILE A 142 -17.50 -2.52 -26.17
C ILE A 142 -16.64 -1.37 -25.66
N ALA A 143 -17.11 -0.60 -24.67
CA ALA A 143 -16.37 0.52 -24.09
C ALA A 143 -15.06 0.04 -23.45
N TYR A 144 -15.08 -1.10 -22.75
CA TYR A 144 -13.90 -1.72 -22.16
C TYR A 144 -12.86 -2.11 -23.22
N LYS A 145 -13.28 -2.82 -24.27
CA LYS A 145 -12.39 -3.24 -25.36
C LYS A 145 -11.83 -2.03 -26.13
N ALA A 146 -12.68 -1.06 -26.47
CA ALA A 146 -12.27 0.15 -27.18
C ALA A 146 -11.33 1.04 -26.34
N GLY A 147 -11.45 1.00 -25.02
CA GLY A 147 -10.57 1.69 -24.08
C GLY A 147 -9.21 1.03 -23.86
N GLY A 148 -8.90 -0.07 -24.56
CA GLY A 148 -7.64 -0.82 -24.43
C GLY A 148 -7.69 -1.97 -23.42
N GLY A 149 -8.85 -2.27 -22.83
CA GLY A 149 -9.04 -3.41 -21.93
C GLY A 149 -8.12 -3.39 -20.72
N THR A 150 -7.69 -4.57 -20.25
CA THR A 150 -6.89 -4.73 -19.03
C THR A 150 -5.62 -3.87 -19.01
N THR A 151 -4.89 -3.77 -20.12
CA THR A 151 -3.58 -3.10 -20.17
C THR A 151 -3.70 -1.60 -19.95
N SER A 152 -4.69 -0.96 -20.56
CA SER A 152 -4.98 0.47 -20.36
C SER A 152 -5.31 0.77 -18.90
N HIS A 153 -6.17 -0.05 -18.28
CA HIS A 153 -6.57 0.13 -16.89
C HIS A 153 -5.45 -0.13 -15.88
N GLN A 154 -4.54 -1.06 -16.18
CA GLN A 154 -3.36 -1.29 -15.35
C GLN A 154 -2.42 -0.09 -15.37
N ARG A 155 -2.21 0.55 -16.53
CA ARG A 155 -1.33 1.74 -16.64
C ARG A 155 -1.81 2.92 -15.81
N ILE A 156 -3.13 3.11 -15.72
CA ILE A 156 -3.72 4.20 -14.94
C ILE A 156 -3.96 3.82 -13.46
N ALA A 157 -3.59 2.61 -13.01
CA ALA A 157 -3.95 2.10 -11.69
C ALA A 157 -3.39 2.96 -10.53
N THR A 158 -2.24 3.59 -10.76
CA THR A 158 -1.54 4.48 -9.81
C THR A 158 -1.79 5.96 -10.05
N GLU A 159 -2.67 6.32 -10.99
CA GLU A 159 -3.01 7.72 -11.26
C GLU A 159 -4.22 8.17 -10.44
N ARG A 160 -4.25 9.46 -10.07
CA ARG A 160 -5.32 10.09 -9.25
C ARG A 160 -6.57 10.45 -10.07
N ARG A 161 -6.98 9.55 -10.96
CA ARG A 161 -8.16 9.66 -11.83
C ARG A 161 -8.77 8.27 -12.06
N CYS A 162 -9.96 8.23 -12.66
CA CYS A 162 -10.62 7.00 -13.08
C CYS A 162 -10.97 6.06 -11.91
N PHE A 163 -11.48 6.60 -10.79
CA PHE A 163 -11.72 5.81 -9.57
C PHE A 163 -12.83 4.76 -9.75
N TYR A 164 -13.92 5.13 -10.43
CA TYR A 164 -15.04 4.23 -10.66
C TYR A 164 -14.75 3.25 -11.80
N SER A 165 -14.26 3.75 -12.94
CA SER A 165 -13.94 2.93 -14.10
C SER A 165 -12.86 1.88 -13.82
N THR A 166 -11.92 2.12 -12.90
CA THR A 166 -10.95 1.10 -12.46
C THR A 166 -11.64 -0.08 -11.78
N PHE A 167 -12.61 0.18 -10.91
CA PHE A 167 -13.41 -0.86 -10.27
C PHE A 167 -14.24 -1.63 -11.30
N ILE A 168 -14.92 -0.93 -12.20
CA ILE A 168 -15.73 -1.53 -13.27
C ILE A 168 -14.87 -2.37 -14.22
N ALA A 169 -13.70 -1.87 -14.62
CA ALA A 169 -12.74 -2.62 -15.44
C ALA A 169 -12.29 -3.92 -14.76
N SER A 170 -12.06 -3.89 -13.44
CA SER A 170 -11.65 -5.08 -12.68
C SER A 170 -12.73 -6.17 -12.63
N LEU A 171 -14.01 -5.81 -12.77
CA LEU A 171 -15.11 -6.78 -12.90
C LEU A 171 -15.08 -7.50 -14.26
N LEU A 172 -14.60 -6.83 -15.30
CA LEU A 172 -14.53 -7.36 -16.67
C LEU A 172 -13.23 -8.12 -16.95
N ASP A 173 -12.20 -7.88 -16.15
CA ASP A 173 -10.88 -8.50 -16.31
C ASP A 173 -10.87 -9.95 -15.79
N PRO A 174 -10.77 -10.97 -16.66
CA PRO A 174 -10.75 -12.36 -16.22
C PRO A 174 -9.53 -12.69 -15.34
N LEU A 175 -8.43 -11.94 -15.47
CA LEU A 175 -7.26 -12.10 -14.61
C LEU A 175 -7.59 -11.73 -13.17
N SER A 176 -8.35 -10.65 -12.94
CA SER A 176 -8.82 -10.26 -11.60
C SER A 176 -9.63 -11.37 -10.92
N TRP A 177 -10.46 -12.10 -11.67
CA TRP A 177 -11.20 -13.26 -11.14
C TRP A 177 -10.31 -14.48 -10.90
N ARG A 178 -9.35 -14.79 -11.79
CA ARG A 178 -8.36 -15.86 -11.54
C ARG A 178 -7.49 -15.59 -10.31
N ARG A 179 -7.14 -14.33 -10.08
CA ARG A 179 -6.40 -13.84 -8.89
C ARG A 179 -7.19 -13.96 -7.60
N PHE A 180 -8.51 -14.14 -7.67
CA PHE A 180 -9.35 -14.31 -6.47
C PHE A 180 -8.96 -15.58 -5.68
N GLY A 181 -8.52 -16.64 -6.38
CA GLY A 181 -8.20 -17.95 -5.78
C GLY A 181 -6.72 -18.27 -5.56
N GLY A 182 -5.76 -17.41 -5.97
CA GLY A 182 -4.33 -17.72 -5.88
C GLY A 182 -3.39 -16.54 -6.05
N LEU A 183 -2.09 -16.78 -5.87
CA LEU A 183 -1.03 -15.81 -6.17
C LEU A 183 -0.67 -15.93 -7.66
N SER A 184 -1.08 -14.93 -8.46
CA SER A 184 -0.75 -14.87 -9.88
C SER A 184 0.19 -13.72 -10.16
N LEU A 185 1.11 -13.96 -11.08
CA LEU A 185 1.94 -12.94 -11.70
C LEU A 185 1.10 -12.08 -12.66
N SER A 186 1.50 -10.84 -12.83
CA SER A 186 0.96 -9.82 -13.72
C SER A 186 2.07 -9.40 -14.66
N ASP A 187 1.78 -9.41 -15.96
CA ASP A 187 2.58 -8.71 -16.98
C ASP A 187 4.09 -9.02 -16.91
N ILE A 188 4.43 -10.31 -16.96
CA ILE A 188 5.84 -10.75 -17.10
C ILE A 188 6.10 -10.97 -18.58
N ALA A 189 7.21 -10.42 -19.07
CA ALA A 189 7.71 -10.75 -20.40
C ALA A 189 7.84 -12.27 -20.56
N ASN A 190 7.48 -12.79 -21.74
CA ASN A 190 7.63 -14.23 -22.01
C ASN A 190 9.10 -14.67 -21.90
N ASP A 191 10.02 -13.74 -22.18
CA ASP A 191 11.46 -13.97 -22.13
C ASP A 191 12.02 -13.47 -20.80
N PRO A 192 12.71 -14.32 -20.02
CA PRO A 192 13.41 -13.86 -18.83
C PRO A 192 14.55 -12.92 -19.22
N LEU A 193 14.79 -11.89 -18.40
CA LEU A 193 16.03 -11.13 -18.53
C LEU A 193 17.22 -12.10 -18.36
N PRO A 194 18.22 -12.06 -19.26
CA PRO A 194 19.39 -12.90 -19.10
C PRO A 194 20.06 -12.55 -17.77
N LEU A 195 20.30 -13.57 -16.94
CA LEU A 195 21.04 -13.39 -15.71
C LEU A 195 22.43 -12.84 -16.03
N MET A 196 22.88 -11.85 -15.26
CA MET A 196 24.27 -11.43 -15.34
C MET A 196 25.18 -12.62 -15.02
N PRO A 197 26.34 -12.75 -15.69
CA PRO A 197 27.30 -13.78 -15.35
C PRO A 197 27.71 -13.64 -13.88
N ALA A 198 27.92 -14.78 -13.21
CA ALA A 198 28.39 -14.79 -11.83
C ALA A 198 29.70 -13.98 -11.73
N VAL A 199 29.72 -13.01 -10.82
CA VAL A 199 30.92 -12.24 -10.52
C VAL A 199 31.72 -13.03 -9.49
N PRO A 200 32.98 -13.42 -9.77
CA PRO A 200 33.82 -14.10 -8.80
C PRO A 200 33.95 -13.28 -7.51
N ALA A 201 34.02 -13.97 -6.37
CA ALA A 201 34.24 -13.32 -5.09
C ALA A 201 35.58 -12.54 -5.13
N ARG A 202 35.55 -11.27 -4.69
CA ARG A 202 36.76 -10.42 -4.63
C ARG A 202 37.67 -10.77 -3.46
N ALA A 203 37.10 -11.38 -2.42
CA ALA A 203 37.79 -11.85 -1.23
C ALA A 203 37.13 -13.15 -0.73
N LEU A 204 37.87 -13.94 0.04
CA LEU A 204 37.36 -15.14 0.69
C LEU A 204 36.70 -14.83 2.05
N ASP A 205 36.83 -13.59 2.53
CA ASP A 205 36.20 -13.15 3.76
C ASP A 205 34.67 -13.13 3.58
N CYS A 206 33.97 -13.71 4.56
CA CYS A 206 32.51 -13.71 4.64
C CYS A 206 32.09 -12.75 5.76
N PRO A 207 31.99 -11.44 5.50
CA PRO A 207 31.57 -10.50 6.52
C PRO A 207 30.09 -10.70 6.85
N ASP A 208 29.70 -10.21 8.02
CA ASP A 208 28.29 -10.01 8.35
C ASP A 208 27.65 -9.03 7.37
N ILE A 209 26.42 -9.34 6.97
CA ILE A 209 25.60 -8.52 6.07
C ILE A 209 24.42 -8.00 6.88
N ILE A 210 24.38 -6.69 7.09
CA ILE A 210 23.29 -6.03 7.80
C ILE A 210 22.55 -5.15 6.79
N VAL A 211 21.26 -5.40 6.64
CA VAL A 211 20.34 -4.57 5.86
C VAL A 211 19.34 -3.93 6.80
N ILE A 212 19.25 -2.61 6.77
CA ILE A 212 18.28 -1.85 7.55
C ILE A 212 17.33 -1.14 6.58
N GLN A 213 16.06 -1.54 6.58
CA GLN A 213 15.00 -0.80 5.92
C GLN A 213 14.43 0.22 6.90
N HIS A 214 14.78 1.49 6.69
CA HIS A 214 14.18 2.58 7.42
C HIS A 214 12.81 2.94 6.82
N GLU A 215 11.77 2.76 7.63
CA GLU A 215 10.39 2.98 7.18
C GLU A 215 10.15 4.41 6.73
N SER A 216 9.53 4.58 5.56
CA SER A 216 9.07 5.89 5.03
C SER A 216 10.16 6.99 4.92
N ILE A 217 11.45 6.66 4.93
CA ILE A 217 12.53 7.65 4.72
C ILE A 217 12.76 7.92 3.23
N PHE A 218 12.79 9.19 2.87
CA PHE A 218 13.26 9.70 1.58
C PHE A 218 14.20 10.90 1.77
N ASP A 219 14.98 11.22 0.74
CA ASP A 219 15.86 12.39 0.75
C ASP A 219 15.09 13.68 0.43
N PRO A 220 14.92 14.64 1.36
CA PRO A 220 14.19 15.89 1.10
C PRO A 220 14.75 16.72 -0.06
N ARG A 221 16.04 16.55 -0.40
CA ARG A 221 16.70 17.29 -1.48
C ARG A 221 16.08 17.00 -2.86
N ILE A 222 15.40 15.86 -3.03
CA ILE A 222 14.67 15.56 -4.29
C ILE A 222 13.55 16.56 -4.56
N TYR A 223 13.07 17.28 -3.54
CA TYR A 223 12.09 18.35 -3.64
C TYR A 223 12.72 19.75 -3.48
N GLY A 224 14.04 19.87 -3.55
CA GLY A 224 14.76 21.12 -3.36
C GLY A 224 14.76 21.63 -1.91
N LEU A 225 14.41 20.78 -0.94
CA LEU A 225 14.42 21.14 0.48
C LEU A 225 15.83 20.93 1.07
N PRO A 226 16.31 21.84 1.92
CA PRO A 226 17.62 21.72 2.54
C PRO A 226 17.62 20.63 3.62
N VAL A 227 18.81 20.12 3.93
CA VAL A 227 19.06 19.14 4.98
C VAL A 227 20.21 19.62 5.87
N GLU A 228 20.15 19.31 7.16
CA GLU A 228 21.20 19.62 8.13
C GLU A 228 22.35 18.60 8.01
N PRO A 229 23.59 18.97 8.43
CA PRO A 229 24.76 18.11 8.25
C PRO A 229 24.63 16.68 8.80
N THR A 230 23.94 16.51 9.92
CA THR A 230 23.70 15.17 10.51
C THR A 230 22.86 14.28 9.59
N VAL A 231 21.81 14.85 8.99
CA VAL A 231 20.92 14.16 8.03
C VAL A 231 21.65 13.94 6.71
N GLU A 232 22.43 14.92 6.25
CA GLU A 232 23.25 14.78 5.03
C GLU A 232 24.27 13.64 5.14
N ALA A 233 24.95 13.52 6.28
CA ALA A 233 25.91 12.45 6.53
C ALA A 233 25.27 11.05 6.61
N PHE A 234 23.98 11.00 6.95
CA PHE A 234 23.17 9.78 6.94
C PHE A 234 22.74 9.40 5.52
N LEU A 235 22.19 10.34 4.75
CA LEU A 235 21.66 10.10 3.39
C LEU A 235 22.76 9.97 2.32
N SER A 236 23.88 10.65 2.51
CA SER A 236 25.00 10.73 1.56
C SER A 236 26.34 10.59 2.31
N PRO A 237 26.63 9.39 2.85
CA PRO A 237 27.83 9.15 3.65
C PRO A 237 29.12 9.31 2.82
N LYS A 238 30.12 10.00 3.38
CA LYS A 238 31.42 10.24 2.72
C LYS A 238 32.20 8.95 2.41
N ASN A 239 32.08 7.94 3.27
CA ASN A 239 32.80 6.67 3.16
C ASN A 239 31.87 5.53 2.71
N GLY A 240 30.89 5.83 1.86
CA GLY A 240 29.93 4.84 1.39
C GLY A 240 29.35 5.20 0.02
N LEU A 241 28.68 4.24 -0.60
CA LEU A 241 27.90 4.45 -1.80
C LEU A 241 26.49 4.89 -1.43
N TYR A 242 25.94 5.84 -2.18
CA TYR A 242 24.57 6.30 -2.04
C TYR A 242 24.00 6.66 -3.41
N GLY A 243 22.68 6.68 -3.52
CA GLY A 243 21.99 6.97 -4.77
C GLY A 243 20.49 6.79 -4.64
N GLY A 244 19.78 7.00 -5.75
CA GLY A 244 18.35 6.75 -5.82
C GLY A 244 18.03 5.25 -5.81
N LEU A 245 16.99 4.87 -5.05
CA LEU A 245 16.40 3.53 -5.07
C LEU A 245 14.97 3.65 -5.58
N ASN A 246 14.67 3.01 -6.70
CA ASN A 246 13.29 2.86 -7.16
C ASN A 246 12.61 1.76 -6.34
N VAL A 247 11.47 2.09 -5.76
CA VAL A 247 10.60 1.16 -5.03
C VAL A 247 9.26 1.03 -5.75
N ASP A 248 8.67 -0.16 -5.70
CA ASP A 248 7.41 -0.47 -6.39
C ASP A 248 6.16 0.14 -5.69
N ILE A 249 6.35 0.79 -4.55
CA ILE A 249 5.28 1.21 -3.64
C ILE A 249 5.33 2.71 -3.35
N PHE A 250 4.17 3.25 -2.93
CA PHE A 250 4.05 4.62 -2.46
C PHE A 250 3.12 4.68 -1.25
N GLY A 251 3.55 5.34 -0.17
CA GLY A 251 2.73 5.66 0.99
C GLY A 251 2.42 4.52 1.97
N GLY A 252 2.70 3.27 1.60
CA GLY A 252 2.57 2.12 2.51
C GLY A 252 2.74 0.77 1.81
N GLY A 253 2.68 -0.31 2.60
CA GLY A 253 2.86 -1.67 2.10
C GLY A 253 4.33 -2.12 2.04
N SER A 254 5.13 -1.73 3.02
CA SER A 254 6.58 -1.93 3.13
C SER A 254 7.03 -3.38 2.93
N TRP A 255 6.16 -4.35 3.25
CA TRP A 255 6.40 -5.77 2.98
C TRP A 255 6.61 -6.10 1.50
N GLN A 256 6.17 -5.25 0.59
CA GLN A 256 6.45 -5.39 -0.84
C GLN A 256 7.91 -5.06 -1.16
N SER A 257 8.49 -4.05 -0.52
CA SER A 257 9.93 -3.76 -0.61
C SER A 257 10.76 -4.85 0.07
N GLU A 258 10.31 -5.31 1.24
CA GLU A 258 10.89 -6.46 1.98
C GLU A 258 10.92 -7.70 1.08
N PHE A 259 9.78 -8.02 0.45
CA PHE A 259 9.63 -9.08 -0.53
C PHE A 259 10.64 -8.93 -1.67
N SER A 260 10.65 -7.77 -2.34
CA SER A 260 11.46 -7.56 -3.53
C SER A 260 12.95 -7.76 -3.26
N LEU A 261 13.44 -7.25 -2.13
CA LEU A 261 14.83 -7.46 -1.73
C LEU A 261 15.10 -8.94 -1.44
N LEU A 262 14.28 -9.57 -0.59
CA LEU A 262 14.59 -10.89 -0.06
C LEU A 262 14.36 -12.02 -1.06
N THR A 263 13.48 -11.84 -2.05
CA THR A 263 13.25 -12.84 -3.10
C THR A 263 13.90 -12.49 -4.43
N GLY A 264 14.35 -11.24 -4.61
CA GLY A 264 14.88 -10.74 -5.88
C GLY A 264 13.82 -10.57 -6.98
N LEU A 265 12.53 -10.55 -6.62
CA LEU A 265 11.41 -10.43 -7.55
C LEU A 265 10.72 -9.08 -7.35
N SER A 266 10.47 -8.33 -8.41
CA SER A 266 9.66 -7.11 -8.27
C SER A 266 8.25 -7.46 -7.79
N SER A 267 7.82 -6.80 -6.71
CA SER A 267 6.44 -6.89 -6.22
C SER A 267 5.44 -6.40 -7.27
N ALA A 268 5.84 -5.45 -8.14
CA ALA A 268 5.02 -4.98 -9.25
C ALA A 268 4.63 -6.10 -10.22
N SER A 269 5.45 -7.15 -10.35
CA SER A 269 5.13 -8.36 -11.13
C SER A 269 3.94 -9.15 -10.57
N PHE A 270 3.36 -8.76 -9.44
CA PHE A 270 2.14 -9.36 -8.90
C PHE A 270 0.92 -8.44 -9.04
N GLY A 271 1.10 -7.22 -9.55
CA GLY A 271 0.04 -6.24 -9.76
C GLY A 271 -0.82 -6.06 -8.51
N SER A 272 -2.14 -6.25 -8.64
CA SER A 272 -3.07 -6.16 -7.52
C SER A 272 -2.82 -7.14 -6.38
N ASN A 273 -2.12 -8.26 -6.63
CA ASN A 273 -1.79 -9.22 -5.58
C ASN A 273 -0.56 -8.82 -4.75
N ALA A 274 0.20 -7.82 -5.18
CA ALA A 274 1.47 -7.44 -4.54
C ALA A 274 1.28 -7.11 -3.05
N TYR A 275 0.20 -6.42 -2.71
CA TYR A 275 -0.16 -6.11 -1.32
C TYR A 275 -0.44 -7.36 -0.45
N PHE A 276 -0.68 -8.53 -1.03
CA PHE A 276 -0.99 -9.78 -0.32
C PHE A 276 0.14 -10.80 -0.34
N LEU A 277 1.33 -10.41 -0.80
CA LEU A 277 2.46 -11.30 -0.96
C LEU A 277 2.84 -12.04 0.33
N PHE A 278 2.82 -11.38 1.48
CA PHE A 278 3.16 -12.06 2.74
C PHE A 278 2.09 -13.08 3.15
N LYS A 279 0.81 -12.81 2.91
CA LYS A 279 -0.28 -13.74 3.25
C LYS A 279 -0.40 -14.90 2.27
N ARG A 280 -0.34 -14.61 0.96
CA ARG A 280 -0.58 -15.58 -0.12
C ARG A 280 0.70 -16.23 -0.64
N GLY A 281 1.86 -15.65 -0.36
CA GLY A 281 3.16 -16.11 -0.81
C GLY A 281 3.85 -17.11 0.10
N VAL A 282 3.31 -17.36 1.30
CA VAL A 282 3.87 -18.34 2.24
C VAL A 282 4.08 -19.68 1.54
N GLY A 283 5.31 -20.17 1.59
CA GLY A 283 5.71 -21.48 1.04
C GLY A 283 5.76 -21.55 -0.48
N ARG A 284 5.75 -20.41 -1.18
CA ARG A 284 5.80 -20.36 -2.67
C ARG A 284 7.13 -19.88 -3.25
N PHE A 285 8.03 -19.35 -2.41
CA PHE A 285 9.30 -18.77 -2.82
C PHE A 285 10.46 -19.53 -2.18
N HIS A 286 11.01 -20.48 -2.93
CA HIS A 286 12.09 -21.35 -2.45
C HIS A 286 13.49 -20.84 -2.79
N ASN A 287 13.59 -19.88 -3.71
CA ASN A 287 14.82 -19.17 -4.02
C ASN A 287 14.73 -17.76 -3.45
N SER A 288 15.50 -17.50 -2.40
CA SER A 288 15.55 -16.21 -1.70
C SER A 288 16.99 -15.89 -1.30
N LEU A 289 17.26 -14.62 -1.03
CA LEU A 289 18.55 -14.17 -0.50
C LEU A 289 18.91 -14.92 0.79
N SER A 290 17.94 -15.14 1.68
CA SER A 290 18.16 -15.85 2.94
C SER A 290 18.49 -17.33 2.73
N HIS A 291 17.80 -18.04 1.83
CA HIS A 291 18.17 -19.43 1.50
C HIS A 291 19.57 -19.50 0.88
N ALA A 292 19.90 -18.58 -0.03
CA ALA A 292 21.22 -18.52 -0.67
C ALA A 292 22.34 -18.26 0.36
N LEU A 293 22.15 -17.29 1.26
CA LEU A 293 23.13 -17.00 2.32
C LEU A 293 23.25 -18.15 3.32
N ALA A 294 22.13 -18.79 3.71
CA ALA A 294 22.15 -19.95 4.58
C ALA A 294 22.93 -21.13 3.95
N ALA A 295 22.79 -21.35 2.63
CA ALA A 295 23.57 -22.35 1.91
C ALA A 295 25.07 -22.03 1.85
N LEU A 296 25.46 -20.76 1.98
CA LEU A 296 26.83 -20.30 2.14
C LEU A 296 27.33 -20.33 3.60
N GLY A 297 26.53 -20.85 4.54
CA GLY A 297 26.89 -20.99 5.95
C GLY A 297 26.48 -19.82 6.83
N TYR A 298 25.75 -18.82 6.30
CA TYR A 298 25.31 -17.69 7.10
C TYR A 298 24.17 -18.07 8.07
N ARG A 299 24.15 -17.45 9.26
CA ARG A 299 22.95 -17.41 10.11
C ARG A 299 22.05 -16.27 9.65
N THR A 300 20.81 -16.59 9.29
CA THR A 300 19.84 -15.60 8.81
C THR A 300 18.90 -15.18 9.93
N SER A 301 18.76 -13.86 10.11
CA SER A 301 17.97 -13.28 11.18
C SER A 301 17.13 -12.08 10.70
N LEU A 302 15.97 -11.91 11.34
CA LEU A 302 15.10 -10.75 11.22
C LEU A 302 15.02 -10.04 12.57
N ALA A 303 15.15 -8.72 12.55
CA ALA A 303 14.68 -7.83 13.60
C ALA A 303 13.54 -6.98 13.04
N SER A 304 12.33 -7.12 13.57
CA SER A 304 11.17 -6.36 13.14
C SER A 304 10.65 -5.48 14.26
N SER A 305 10.41 -4.21 13.95
CA SER A 305 9.71 -3.25 14.82
C SER A 305 8.19 -3.45 14.85
N CYS A 306 7.68 -4.49 14.19
CA CYS A 306 6.29 -4.94 14.30
C CYS A 306 6.16 -6.06 15.34
N ARG A 307 4.94 -6.31 15.80
CA ARG A 307 4.62 -7.54 16.56
C ARG A 307 4.59 -8.76 15.66
N ARG A 308 4.88 -9.94 16.22
CA ARG A 308 4.90 -11.23 15.50
C ARG A 308 3.62 -11.55 14.73
N ASN A 309 2.46 -11.20 15.27
CA ASN A 309 1.15 -11.50 14.67
C ASN A 309 0.74 -10.52 13.55
N PHE A 310 1.59 -9.56 13.18
CA PHE A 310 1.29 -8.60 12.13
C PHE A 310 1.32 -9.27 10.74
N LEU A 311 0.21 -9.20 10.00
CA LEU A 311 0.07 -9.53 8.57
C LEU A 311 0.79 -10.81 8.08
N ASN A 312 0.80 -11.89 8.87
CA ASN A 312 1.50 -13.15 8.57
C ASN A 312 3.02 -13.01 8.34
N TYR A 313 3.65 -11.97 8.92
CA TYR A 313 5.10 -11.73 8.80
C TYR A 313 5.91 -12.98 9.18
N ASP A 314 5.65 -13.55 10.37
CA ASP A 314 6.41 -14.70 10.87
C ASP A 314 6.36 -15.91 9.91
N ASP A 315 5.19 -16.23 9.38
CA ASP A 315 5.01 -17.36 8.45
C ASP A 315 5.70 -17.10 7.12
N PHE A 316 5.58 -15.88 6.57
CA PHE A 316 6.23 -15.54 5.31
C PHE A 316 7.75 -15.59 5.45
N TYR A 317 8.32 -14.90 6.44
CA TYR A 317 9.75 -14.85 6.69
C TYR A 317 10.36 -16.23 6.94
N ARG A 318 9.66 -17.07 7.72
CA ARG A 318 10.04 -18.47 7.92
C ARG A 318 10.09 -19.22 6.59
N SER A 319 9.07 -19.04 5.74
CA SER A 319 8.96 -19.76 4.47
C SER A 319 10.03 -19.38 3.44
N ILE A 320 10.64 -18.20 3.57
CA ILE A 320 11.74 -17.74 2.71
C ILE A 320 13.12 -17.91 3.36
N GLY A 321 13.23 -18.72 4.41
CA GLY A 321 14.52 -19.16 4.94
C GLY A 321 15.19 -18.22 5.95
N ILE A 322 14.44 -17.29 6.57
CA ILE A 322 14.95 -16.57 7.75
C ILE A 322 14.83 -17.47 8.98
N GLY A 323 15.97 -17.85 9.56
CA GLY A 323 16.05 -18.78 10.68
C GLY A 323 15.56 -18.17 12.00
N GLU A 324 16.23 -17.11 12.46
CA GLU A 324 15.88 -16.39 13.69
C GLU A 324 15.00 -15.18 13.36
N ARG A 325 13.89 -14.99 14.10
CA ARG A 325 12.94 -13.91 13.82
C ARG A 325 12.52 -13.27 15.13
N LEU A 326 13.09 -12.10 15.41
CA LEU A 326 12.82 -11.27 16.58
C LEU A 326 11.85 -10.15 16.18
N PHE A 327 10.67 -10.17 16.78
CA PHE A 327 9.68 -9.11 16.73
C PHE A 327 9.74 -8.30 18.03
N THR A 328 8.98 -7.20 18.11
CA THR A 328 8.99 -6.33 19.30
C THR A 328 8.64 -7.05 20.59
N ASP A 329 7.82 -8.10 20.51
CA ASP A 329 7.39 -8.96 21.60
C ASP A 329 8.43 -10.03 22.01
N ASP A 330 9.51 -10.20 21.25
CA ASP A 330 10.58 -11.18 21.52
C ASP A 330 11.84 -10.56 22.13
N PHE A 331 12.04 -9.23 22.00
CA PHE A 331 13.25 -8.60 22.49
C PHE A 331 13.37 -8.69 24.03
N PRO A 332 14.51 -9.15 24.55
CA PRO A 332 14.70 -9.28 25.98
C PRO A 332 14.89 -7.91 26.65
N PRO A 333 14.74 -7.84 28.00
CA PRO A 333 15.18 -6.68 28.77
C PRO A 333 16.62 -6.26 28.41
N PRO A 334 16.93 -4.95 28.39
CA PRO A 334 16.13 -3.83 28.88
C PRO A 334 15.14 -3.25 27.86
N PHE A 335 14.87 -3.93 26.74
CA PHE A 335 13.87 -3.45 25.77
C PHE A 335 12.48 -3.47 26.40
N ASP A 336 11.83 -2.31 26.43
CA ASP A 336 10.46 -2.14 26.92
C ASP A 336 9.54 -1.96 25.72
N VAL A 337 8.78 -3.02 25.39
CA VAL A 337 7.84 -3.04 24.27
C VAL A 337 6.77 -1.96 24.40
N LYS A 338 6.27 -1.65 25.61
CA LYS A 338 5.23 -0.64 25.81
C LYS A 338 5.79 0.75 25.57
N ARG A 339 7.01 1.01 26.06
CA ARG A 339 7.71 2.27 25.80
C ARG A 339 8.04 2.43 24.32
N PHE A 340 8.49 1.37 23.67
CA PHE A 340 8.75 1.37 22.24
C PHE A 340 7.46 1.69 21.46
N GLU A 341 6.36 0.98 21.69
CA GLU A 341 5.10 1.16 20.95
C GLU A 341 4.46 2.55 21.13
N ALA A 342 4.83 3.29 22.18
CA ALA A 342 4.39 4.66 22.37
C ALA A 342 4.96 5.63 21.32
N THR A 343 6.13 5.31 20.75
CA THR A 343 6.87 6.21 19.84
C THR A 343 7.33 5.55 18.55
N ASN A 344 7.55 4.24 18.55
CA ASN A 344 8.27 3.45 17.55
C ASN A 344 9.72 3.91 17.31
N SER A 345 10.37 4.54 18.30
CA SER A 345 11.72 5.14 18.16
C SER A 345 12.77 4.19 17.57
N ASP A 346 13.48 4.66 16.54
CA ASP A 346 14.58 3.93 15.93
C ASP A 346 15.74 3.79 16.93
N ALA A 347 15.99 4.78 17.81
CA ALA A 347 17.00 4.67 18.87
C ALA A 347 16.78 3.47 19.80
N LEU A 348 15.54 3.23 20.23
CA LEU A 348 15.23 2.08 21.10
C LEU A 348 15.34 0.76 20.34
N PHE A 349 14.77 0.71 19.13
CA PHE A 349 14.70 -0.50 18.33
C PHE A 349 16.06 -0.93 17.77
N LEU A 350 16.78 -0.03 17.09
CA LEU A 350 18.06 -0.34 16.48
C LEU A 350 19.11 -0.71 17.53
N LYS A 351 19.09 -0.07 18.70
CA LYS A 351 19.96 -0.47 19.81
C LYS A 351 19.69 -1.91 20.25
N ALA A 352 18.43 -2.29 20.44
CA ALA A 352 18.08 -3.66 20.82
C ALA A 352 18.42 -4.69 19.73
N ALA A 353 18.17 -4.34 18.46
CA ALA A 353 18.49 -5.19 17.30
C ALA A 353 20.00 -5.42 17.17
N ILE A 354 20.80 -4.37 17.23
CA ILE A 354 22.26 -4.46 17.14
C ILE A 354 22.85 -5.17 18.37
N ASP A 355 22.34 -4.92 19.58
CA ASP A 355 22.80 -5.64 20.78
C ASP A 355 22.48 -7.15 20.68
N ALA A 356 21.31 -7.52 20.13
CA ALA A 356 20.96 -8.91 19.89
C ALA A 356 21.88 -9.55 18.85
N HIS A 357 22.15 -8.84 17.75
CA HIS A 357 23.11 -9.24 16.73
C HIS A 357 24.50 -9.47 17.32
N ALA A 358 25.03 -8.50 18.08
CA ALA A 358 26.35 -8.59 18.70
C ALA A 358 26.47 -9.76 19.69
N ARG A 359 25.46 -9.99 20.54
CA ARG A 359 25.41 -11.16 21.44
C ARG A 359 25.44 -12.47 20.66
N SER A 360 24.75 -12.51 19.53
CA SER A 360 24.69 -13.71 18.71
C SER A 360 26.06 -14.03 18.08
N ILE A 361 26.81 -13.02 17.61
CA ILE A 361 28.20 -13.19 17.12
C ILE A 361 29.09 -13.83 18.20
N ALA A 362 28.96 -13.39 19.45
CA ALA A 362 29.75 -13.94 20.55
C ALA A 362 29.47 -15.43 20.83
N ALA A 363 28.29 -15.94 20.45
CA ALA A 363 27.88 -17.32 20.67
C ALA A 363 28.20 -18.27 19.51
N ASP A 364 28.28 -17.77 18.28
CA ASP A 364 28.55 -18.54 17.06
C ASP A 364 29.30 -17.66 16.05
N ALA A 365 30.48 -18.12 15.62
CA ALA A 365 31.39 -17.41 14.72
C ALA A 365 30.99 -17.49 13.23
N ALA A 366 29.93 -18.22 12.90
CA ALA A 366 29.38 -18.23 11.55
C ALA A 366 28.97 -16.80 11.13
N PRO A 367 29.20 -16.42 9.85
CA PRO A 367 28.82 -15.10 9.37
C PRO A 367 27.30 -14.94 9.39
N ARG A 368 26.81 -13.70 9.50
CA ARG A 368 25.41 -13.43 9.77
C ARG A 368 24.78 -12.53 8.73
N PHE A 369 23.51 -12.81 8.42
CA PHE A 369 22.64 -11.93 7.67
C PHE A 369 21.57 -11.42 8.62
N LEU A 370 21.51 -10.11 8.81
CA LEU A 370 20.46 -9.43 9.56
C LEU A 370 19.66 -8.54 8.62
N TYR A 371 18.36 -8.79 8.55
CA TYR A 371 17.41 -7.85 7.99
C TYR A 371 16.65 -7.14 9.13
N ALA A 372 16.77 -5.83 9.22
CA ALA A 372 16.12 -5.01 10.23
C ALA A 372 15.09 -4.05 9.61
N LEU A 373 13.87 -4.04 10.12
CA LEU A 373 12.79 -3.14 9.67
C LEU A 373 12.42 -2.17 10.79
N THR A 374 12.63 -0.88 10.56
CA THR A 374 12.23 0.17 11.52
C THR A 374 10.80 0.66 11.27
N ASN A 375 10.25 1.51 12.15
CA ASN A 375 8.88 2.02 12.00
C ASN A 375 8.70 3.46 12.54
N PHE A 376 9.78 4.14 12.96
CA PHE A 376 9.67 5.45 13.62
C PHE A 376 9.06 6.51 12.71
N ASN A 377 9.54 6.56 11.48
CA ASN A 377 9.15 7.55 10.50
C ASN A 377 7.90 7.15 9.69
N HIS A 378 7.14 6.16 10.19
CA HIS A 378 5.85 5.80 9.61
C HIS A 378 4.85 6.96 9.71
N GLY A 379 4.10 7.19 8.63
CA GLY A 379 3.06 8.22 8.55
C GLY A 379 1.94 8.03 9.59
N PRO A 380 1.08 9.05 9.84
CA PRO A 380 0.80 10.20 8.97
C PRO A 380 1.51 11.52 9.34
N HIS A 381 2.48 11.50 10.27
CA HIS A 381 3.22 12.69 10.73
C HIS A 381 2.36 13.85 11.30
N SER A 382 1.11 13.57 11.69
CA SER A 382 0.22 14.56 12.32
C SER A 382 0.40 14.67 13.83
N ARG A 383 1.23 13.80 14.42
CA ARG A 383 1.47 13.70 15.86
C ARG A 383 2.97 13.75 16.13
N ARG A 384 3.37 14.51 17.15
CA ARG A 384 4.72 14.48 17.71
C ARG A 384 4.95 13.19 18.50
N LEU A 385 5.93 12.40 18.08
CA LEU A 385 6.30 11.15 18.77
C LEU A 385 7.52 11.30 19.69
N THR A 386 8.37 12.30 19.46
CA THR A 386 9.46 12.61 20.39
C THR A 386 8.94 13.36 21.61
N ALA A 387 9.66 13.27 22.74
CA ALA A 387 9.32 14.02 23.94
C ALA A 387 9.40 15.54 23.68
N PRO A 388 8.63 16.38 24.40
CA PRO A 388 8.75 17.83 24.33
C PRO A 388 10.20 18.30 24.56
N GLY A 389 10.68 19.26 23.77
CA GLY A 389 12.07 19.72 23.81
C GLY A 389 13.03 18.90 22.94
N CYS A 390 12.68 17.67 22.57
CA CYS A 390 13.52 16.85 21.68
C CYS A 390 13.23 17.16 20.21
N PHE A 391 14.29 17.46 19.47
CA PHE A 391 14.28 17.76 18.03
C PHE A 391 13.47 19.02 17.63
N ASP A 392 13.26 19.96 18.57
CA ASP A 392 12.50 21.19 18.28
C ASP A 392 13.25 22.15 17.35
N ARG A 393 14.59 22.13 17.37
CA ARG A 393 15.42 22.87 16.43
C ARG A 393 15.24 22.35 15.00
N GLU A 394 15.25 21.03 14.83
CA GLU A 394 15.10 20.33 13.56
C GLU A 394 13.69 20.56 13.00
N ARG A 395 12.67 20.55 13.85
CA ARG A 395 11.31 20.98 13.46
C ARG A 395 11.27 22.42 12.98
N ALA A 396 11.93 23.33 13.70
CA ALA A 396 11.98 24.74 13.33
C ALA A 396 12.72 24.95 12.00
N PHE A 397 13.85 24.26 11.79
CA PHE A 397 14.59 24.23 10.53
C PHE A 397 13.71 23.76 9.36
N ALA A 398 13.01 22.64 9.54
CA ALA A 398 12.11 22.10 8.53
C ALA A 398 10.92 23.03 8.25
N THR A 399 10.33 23.63 9.29
CA THR A 399 9.21 24.59 9.16
C THR A 399 9.64 25.86 8.41
N ALA A 400 10.86 26.34 8.67
CA ALA A 400 11.42 27.48 7.96
C ALA A 400 11.67 27.19 6.46
N SER A 401 11.93 25.92 6.13
CA SER A 401 12.18 25.47 4.76
C SER A 401 10.88 25.16 3.99
N LEU A 402 9.89 24.62 4.68
CA LEU A 402 8.55 24.34 4.18
C LEU A 402 7.56 24.46 5.34
N SER A 403 6.64 25.42 5.24
CA SER A 403 5.62 25.69 6.26
C SER A 403 4.50 24.63 6.26
N ASP A 404 4.88 23.38 6.52
CA ASP A 404 3.99 22.23 6.69
C ASP A 404 4.35 21.51 8.00
N PRO A 405 3.44 21.47 9.00
CA PRO A 405 3.70 20.81 10.28
C PRO A 405 3.96 19.30 10.15
N ARG A 406 3.43 18.64 9.10
CA ARG A 406 3.68 17.21 8.84
C ARG A 406 5.10 17.00 8.35
N TYR A 407 5.59 17.89 7.49
CA TYR A 407 6.98 17.86 7.05
C TYR A 407 7.93 18.14 8.22
N ALA A 408 7.59 19.11 9.09
CA ALA A 408 8.38 19.39 10.28
C ALA A 408 8.49 18.17 11.20
N GLU A 409 7.40 17.44 11.41
CA GLU A 409 7.43 16.21 12.20
C GLU A 409 8.17 15.07 11.50
N TYR A 410 7.97 14.86 10.19
CA TYR A 410 8.76 13.92 9.39
C TYR A 410 10.27 14.18 9.53
N TYR A 411 10.68 15.44 9.39
CA TYR A 411 12.08 15.81 9.41
C TYR A 411 12.70 15.61 10.81
N ALA A 412 11.96 15.92 11.87
CA ALA A 412 12.41 15.64 13.24
C ALA A 412 12.64 14.14 13.49
N ARG A 413 11.80 13.28 12.93
CA ARG A 413 11.97 11.83 13.03
C ARG A 413 13.13 11.32 12.18
N LEU A 414 13.29 11.84 10.96
CA LEU A 414 14.47 11.59 10.13
C LEU A 414 15.77 11.98 10.83
N ALA A 415 15.78 13.12 11.54
CA ALA A 415 16.94 13.57 12.30
C ALA A 415 17.27 12.66 13.48
N GLU A 416 16.27 12.09 14.16
CA GLU A 416 16.48 11.08 15.20
C GLU A 416 17.08 9.80 14.62
N THR A 417 16.56 9.30 13.49
CA THR A 417 17.12 8.13 12.81
C THR A 417 18.58 8.39 12.43
N ALA A 418 18.87 9.56 11.86
CA ALA A 418 20.23 9.95 11.46
C ALA A 418 21.18 10.05 12.67
N ALA A 419 20.74 10.67 13.76
CA ALA A 419 21.51 10.77 15.00
C ALA A 419 21.76 9.40 15.63
N THR A 420 20.74 8.54 15.65
CA THR A 420 20.83 7.15 16.13
C THR A 420 21.85 6.36 15.33
N TRP A 421 21.78 6.42 13.99
CA TRP A 421 22.72 5.71 13.13
C TRP A 421 24.17 6.17 13.34
N ASN A 422 24.38 7.48 13.49
CA ASN A 422 25.70 8.02 13.79
C ASN A 422 26.23 7.52 15.14
N SER A 423 25.38 7.47 16.18
CA SER A 423 25.76 6.91 17.48
C SER A 423 26.12 5.43 17.39
N LEU A 424 25.34 4.62 16.65
CA LEU A 424 25.58 3.18 16.54
C LEU A 424 26.86 2.83 15.77
N LYS A 425 27.27 3.66 14.81
CA LYS A 425 28.55 3.48 14.11
C LYS A 425 29.78 3.84 14.94
N SER A 426 29.61 4.67 15.96
CA SER A 426 30.71 5.17 16.82
C SER A 426 30.89 4.36 18.11
N ALA A 427 29.90 3.54 18.46
CA ALA A 427 29.95 2.58 19.56
C ALA A 427 30.61 1.28 19.09
#